data_AF-A0A124GQE1-F1
#
_entry.id   AF-A0A124GQE1-F1
#
_cell.length_a   1.000
_cell.length_b   1.000
_cell.length_c   1.000
_cell.angle_alpha   90.00
_cell.angle_beta   90.00
_cell.angle_gamma   90.00
#
_symmetry.space_group_name_H-M   'P 1'
#
loop_
_entity.id
_entity.type
_entity.pdbx_description
1 polymer ?
#
loop_
_entity_poly.entity_id
_entity_poly.type
_entity_poly.pdbx_seq_one_letter_code
_entity_poly.pdbx_strand_id
1 'polypeptide(L)'
;MIKVEDPSILEESARDEYEHPLPQKSCSDGRTIYLSRNDFGISEKTTGIIQITDFDLSVRGDKPNRGCIQAEIYRAPEVILDAGYSYSADIWSLGVMLWDVLEGKKLFKEVDPLQVQEYDELNHLGHIAALLGPPPKELLSKGTRAELFYKPDGQFKGTTIAPSNF
;
A
#
# COMPACT_ATOMS: atom_id res chain seq x y z
N MET A 1 -4.44 19.22 6.52
CA MET A 1 -4.10 17.80 6.73
C MET A 1 -5.38 17.11 7.16
N ILE A 2 -5.85 16.13 6.38
CA ILE A 2 -6.98 15.28 6.77
C ILE A 2 -6.54 14.52 8.01
N LYS A 3 -7.38 14.48 9.05
CA LYS A 3 -7.12 13.79 10.30
C LYS A 3 -8.40 13.10 10.74
N VAL A 4 -8.25 11.98 11.43
CA VAL A 4 -9.38 11.38 12.16
C VAL A 4 -9.74 12.32 13.31
N GLU A 5 -10.98 12.83 13.31
CA GLU A 5 -11.46 13.78 14.33
C GLU A 5 -11.66 13.07 15.69
N ASP A 6 -12.24 11.88 15.66
CA ASP A 6 -12.45 11.01 16.80
C ASP A 6 -11.80 9.63 16.55
N PRO A 7 -10.66 9.32 17.18
CA PRO A 7 -9.97 8.03 17.00
C PRO A 7 -10.80 6.81 17.43
N SER A 8 -11.78 6.97 18.32
CA SER A 8 -12.59 5.85 18.81
C SER A 8 -13.37 5.17 17.69
N ILE A 9 -13.68 5.91 16.62
CA ILE A 9 -14.43 5.42 15.46
C ILE A 9 -13.75 4.25 14.76
N LEU A 10 -12.42 4.16 14.83
CA LEU A 10 -11.67 3.05 14.22
C LEU A 10 -11.88 1.75 15.00
N GLU A 11 -11.83 1.84 16.34
CA GLU A 11 -12.07 0.69 17.23
C GLU A 11 -13.55 0.28 17.18
N GLU A 12 -14.47 1.24 17.19
CA GLU A 12 -15.90 0.99 17.03
C GLU A 12 -16.20 0.32 15.69
N SER A 13 -15.67 0.85 14.59
CA SER A 13 -15.86 0.25 13.26
C SER A 13 -15.29 -1.16 13.17
N ALA A 14 -14.13 -1.43 13.79
CA ALA A 14 -13.53 -2.77 13.80
C ALA A 14 -14.38 -3.76 14.62
N ARG A 15 -14.86 -3.33 15.80
CA ARG A 15 -15.76 -4.11 16.65
C ARG A 15 -17.09 -4.38 15.94
N ASP A 16 -17.67 -3.37 15.33
CA ASP A 16 -18.94 -3.49 14.60
C ASP A 16 -18.82 -4.44 13.41
N GLU A 17 -17.70 -4.43 12.69
CA GLU A 17 -17.46 -5.40 11.61
C GLU A 17 -17.28 -6.83 12.14
N TYR A 18 -16.64 -6.98 13.30
CA TYR A 18 -16.47 -8.28 13.95
C TYR A 18 -17.80 -8.85 14.48
N GLU A 19 -18.60 -8.03 15.15
CA GLU A 19 -19.86 -8.45 15.79
C GLU A 19 -21.03 -8.50 14.80
N HIS A 20 -21.07 -7.57 13.84
CA HIS A 20 -22.17 -7.35 12.91
C HIS A 20 -21.65 -7.17 11.47
N PRO A 21 -21.05 -8.20 10.86
CA PRO A 21 -20.40 -8.09 9.57
C PRO A 21 -21.36 -7.60 8.49
N LEU A 22 -20.89 -6.65 7.67
CA LEU A 22 -21.68 -6.18 6.54
C LEU A 22 -21.80 -7.26 5.45
N PRO A 23 -22.77 -7.14 4.53
CA PRO A 23 -22.89 -8.04 3.40
C PRO A 23 -21.55 -8.19 2.66
N GLN A 24 -21.15 -9.45 2.47
CA GLN A 24 -19.95 -9.81 1.75
C GLN A 24 -20.28 -10.62 0.50
N LYS A 25 -19.49 -10.44 -0.55
CA LYS A 25 -19.56 -11.21 -1.79
C LYS A 25 -18.30 -12.04 -1.93
N SER A 26 -18.45 -13.36 -1.89
CA SER A 26 -17.38 -14.29 -2.27
C SER A 26 -17.29 -14.37 -3.80
N CYS A 27 -16.12 -14.06 -4.33
CA CYS A 27 -15.81 -14.16 -5.74
C CYS A 27 -15.29 -15.57 -6.08
N SER A 28 -15.47 -15.98 -7.34
CA SER A 28 -15.02 -17.29 -7.83
C SER A 28 -13.50 -17.46 -7.83
N ASP A 29 -12.75 -16.35 -7.74
CA ASP A 29 -11.29 -16.32 -7.65
C ASP A 29 -10.77 -16.30 -6.20
N GLY A 30 -11.64 -16.54 -5.22
CA GLY A 30 -11.28 -16.59 -3.80
C GLY A 30 -11.22 -15.24 -3.08
N ARG A 31 -11.48 -14.12 -3.78
CA ARG A 31 -11.57 -12.80 -3.12
C ARG A 31 -12.90 -12.64 -2.39
N THR A 32 -12.88 -11.93 -1.27
CA THR A 32 -14.09 -11.47 -0.59
C THR A 32 -14.20 -9.96 -0.75
N ILE A 33 -15.34 -9.49 -1.26
CA ILE A 33 -15.66 -8.07 -1.35
C ILE A 33 -16.63 -7.74 -0.21
N TYR A 34 -16.21 -6.84 0.69
CA TYR A 34 -17.04 -6.35 1.78
C TYR A 34 -17.78 -5.09 1.34
N LEU A 35 -19.05 -4.96 1.72
CA LEU A 35 -19.73 -3.68 1.63
C LEU A 35 -19.06 -2.70 2.60
N SER A 36 -18.75 -1.49 2.14
CA SER A 36 -18.11 -0.46 2.96
C SER A 36 -19.09 0.13 3.99
N ARG A 37 -18.63 0.35 5.22
CA ARG A 37 -19.28 1.26 6.19
C ARG A 37 -19.02 2.68 5.73
N ASN A 38 -20.09 3.43 5.46
CA ASN A 38 -19.99 4.78 4.89
C ASN A 38 -20.60 5.84 5.82
N ASP A 39 -21.17 5.42 6.95
CA ASP A 39 -21.72 6.32 7.95
C ASP A 39 -20.78 6.31 9.16
N PHE A 40 -20.01 7.38 9.25
CA PHE A 40 -19.05 7.64 10.33
C PHE A 40 -19.50 8.85 11.16
N GLY A 41 -20.80 9.17 11.13
CA GLY A 41 -21.36 10.34 11.78
C GLY A 41 -21.11 11.65 11.03
N ILE A 42 -21.45 12.75 11.70
CA ILE A 42 -21.31 14.10 11.17
C ILE A 42 -19.90 14.59 11.50
N SER A 43 -19.13 14.94 10.47
CA SER A 43 -17.81 15.57 10.69
C SER A 43 -17.98 16.94 11.35
N GLU A 44 -17.19 17.21 12.39
CA GLU A 44 -17.21 18.48 13.12
C GLU A 44 -16.77 19.65 12.22
N LYS A 45 -15.89 19.37 11.27
CA LYS A 45 -15.44 20.31 10.25
C LYS A 45 -15.86 19.82 8.89
N THR A 46 -16.42 20.72 8.08
CA THR A 46 -16.66 20.43 6.66
C THR A 46 -15.33 20.13 5.98
N THR A 47 -15.05 18.86 5.77
CA THR A 47 -14.02 18.43 4.84
C THR A 47 -14.51 18.84 3.45
N GLY A 48 -13.72 19.66 2.76
CA GLY A 48 -14.03 20.04 1.39
C GLY A 48 -14.13 18.82 0.48
N ILE A 49 -14.52 19.04 -0.78
CA ILE A 49 -14.57 17.94 -1.76
C ILE A 49 -13.13 17.45 -2.00
N ILE A 50 -12.87 16.19 -1.69
CA ILE A 50 -11.61 15.52 -2.03
C ILE A 50 -11.72 15.05 -3.48
N GLN A 51 -10.78 15.48 -4.31
CA GLN A 51 -10.71 15.11 -5.73
C GLN A 51 -9.30 14.65 -6.07
N ILE A 52 -9.21 13.61 -6.90
CA ILE A 52 -7.94 13.20 -7.50
C ILE A 52 -7.61 14.20 -8.62
N THR A 53 -6.39 14.70 -8.62
CA THR A 53 -5.85 15.65 -9.62
C THR A 53 -4.56 15.08 -10.22
N ASP A 54 -3.96 15.83 -11.15
CA ASP A 54 -2.60 15.62 -11.68
C ASP A 54 -2.44 14.29 -12.42
N PHE A 55 -3.22 14.14 -13.49
CA PHE A 55 -3.24 12.94 -14.35
C PHE A 55 -2.10 12.89 -15.38
N ASP A 56 -1.07 13.73 -15.25
CA ASP A 56 0.03 13.84 -16.23
C ASP A 56 0.84 12.55 -16.39
N LEU A 57 0.90 11.73 -15.33
CA LEU A 57 1.55 10.41 -15.34
C LEU A 57 0.57 9.24 -15.47
N SER A 58 -0.71 9.52 -15.70
CA SER A 58 -1.73 8.47 -15.84
C SER A 58 -1.51 7.67 -17.13
N VAL A 59 -1.74 6.36 -17.03
CA VAL A 59 -1.64 5.44 -18.17
C VAL A 59 -2.92 4.62 -18.29
N ARG A 60 -3.17 4.08 -19.48
CA ARG A 60 -4.31 3.17 -19.67
C ARG A 60 -4.05 1.85 -18.95
N GLY A 61 -5.03 1.39 -18.18
CA GLY A 61 -4.97 0.11 -17.45
C GLY A 61 -5.52 -1.10 -18.22
N ASP A 62 -5.80 -0.95 -19.50
CA ASP A 62 -6.34 -2.01 -20.38
C ASP A 62 -5.33 -3.13 -20.68
N LYS A 63 -4.05 -2.90 -20.38
CA LYS A 63 -2.98 -3.89 -20.46
C LYS A 63 -1.99 -3.67 -19.30
N PRO A 64 -1.22 -4.70 -18.91
CA PRO A 64 -0.12 -4.52 -17.97
C PRO A 64 0.89 -3.49 -18.49
N ASN A 65 1.27 -2.55 -17.65
CA ASN A 65 2.28 -1.53 -17.93
C ASN A 65 3.58 -1.87 -17.18
N ARG A 66 4.69 -1.22 -17.57
CA ARG A 66 6.02 -1.39 -16.97
C ARG A 66 6.72 -0.05 -16.84
N GLY A 67 7.79 -0.01 -16.05
CA GLY A 67 8.57 1.20 -15.81
C GLY A 67 8.41 1.76 -14.40
N CYS A 68 9.16 2.83 -14.13
CA CYS A 68 9.20 3.47 -12.83
C CYS A 68 8.04 4.46 -12.70
N ILE A 69 7.06 4.11 -11.87
CA ILE A 69 5.93 4.97 -11.49
C ILE A 69 5.91 5.16 -9.97
N GLN A 70 4.97 5.99 -9.51
CA GLN A 70 4.74 6.33 -8.11
C GLN A 70 5.88 7.14 -7.49
N ALA A 71 5.55 7.98 -6.51
CA ALA A 71 6.57 8.52 -5.63
C ALA A 71 7.20 7.38 -4.82
N GLU A 72 8.48 7.53 -4.49
CA GLU A 72 9.34 6.47 -3.97
C GLU A 72 8.75 5.74 -2.75
N ILE A 73 8.28 6.49 -1.75
CA ILE A 73 7.67 5.93 -0.53
C ILE A 73 6.32 5.21 -0.75
N TYR A 74 5.64 5.47 -1.87
CA TYR A 74 4.35 4.84 -2.18
C TYR A 74 4.50 3.75 -3.24
N ARG A 75 5.73 3.42 -3.65
CA ARG A 75 5.98 2.50 -4.76
C ARG A 75 5.62 1.07 -4.39
N ALA A 76 4.89 0.41 -5.28
CA ALA A 76 4.42 -0.96 -5.08
C ALA A 76 5.54 -1.99 -5.32
N PRO A 77 5.53 -3.15 -4.65
CA PRO A 77 6.56 -4.17 -4.82
C PRO A 77 6.61 -4.69 -6.27
N GLU A 78 5.48 -4.81 -6.98
CA GLU A 78 5.47 -5.19 -8.40
C GLU A 78 6.16 -4.16 -9.31
N VAL A 79 6.22 -2.89 -8.90
CA VAL A 79 6.90 -1.82 -9.63
C VAL A 79 8.40 -1.85 -9.34
N ILE A 80 8.80 -2.04 -8.08
CA ILE A 80 10.23 -2.18 -7.71
C ILE A 80 10.85 -3.40 -8.41
N LEU A 81 10.15 -4.52 -8.41
CA LEU A 81 10.59 -5.78 -9.03
C LEU A 81 10.47 -5.79 -10.57
N ASP A 82 9.86 -4.77 -11.17
CA ASP A 82 9.43 -4.73 -12.57
C ASP A 82 8.72 -6.04 -12.99
N ALA A 83 7.66 -6.38 -12.27
CA ALA A 83 6.79 -7.54 -12.55
C ALA A 83 5.63 -7.19 -13.50
N GLY A 84 5.52 -5.92 -13.89
CA GLY A 84 4.37 -5.35 -14.57
C GLY A 84 3.29 -4.92 -13.56
N TYR A 85 2.65 -3.78 -13.83
CA TYR A 85 1.63 -3.21 -12.96
C TYR A 85 0.31 -2.93 -13.70
N SER A 86 -0.75 -2.80 -12.92
CA SER A 86 -2.09 -2.39 -13.36
C SER A 86 -2.71 -1.57 -12.23
N TYR A 87 -4.04 -1.52 -12.13
CA TYR A 87 -4.79 -0.79 -11.10
C TYR A 87 -4.38 -1.12 -9.66
N SER A 88 -3.78 -2.29 -9.41
CA SER A 88 -3.28 -2.68 -8.07
C SER A 88 -2.22 -1.72 -7.53
N ALA A 89 -1.41 -1.09 -8.39
CA ALA A 89 -0.38 -0.14 -7.96
C ALA A 89 -0.99 1.13 -7.35
N ASP A 90 -2.13 1.60 -7.87
CA ASP A 90 -2.85 2.74 -7.30
C ASP A 90 -3.44 2.38 -5.93
N ILE A 91 -3.99 1.16 -5.79
CA ILE A 91 -4.52 0.65 -4.52
C ILE A 91 -3.40 0.50 -3.47
N TRP A 92 -2.22 0.04 -3.88
CA TRP A 92 -1.05 0.00 -3.01
C TRP A 92 -0.69 1.41 -2.51
N SER A 93 -0.55 2.37 -3.44
CA SER A 93 -0.23 3.77 -3.11
C SER A 93 -1.25 4.37 -2.14
N LEU A 94 -2.54 4.13 -2.38
CA LEU A 94 -3.63 4.55 -1.52
C LEU A 94 -3.55 3.93 -0.13
N GLY A 95 -3.22 2.63 -0.03
CA GLY A 95 -3.06 1.95 1.26
C GLY A 95 -1.94 2.56 2.11
N VAL A 96 -0.77 2.79 1.50
CA VAL A 96 0.36 3.44 2.19
C VAL A 96 0.01 4.88 2.59
N MET A 97 -0.60 5.65 1.68
CA MET A 97 -1.04 7.01 1.96
C MET A 97 -2.09 7.07 3.08
N LEU A 98 -3.05 6.14 3.11
CA LEU A 98 -4.06 6.06 4.15
C LEU A 98 -3.42 5.79 5.51
N TRP A 99 -2.48 4.86 5.58
CA TRP A 99 -1.71 4.62 6.80
C TRP A 99 -1.02 5.90 7.26
N ASP A 100 -0.36 6.63 6.36
CA ASP A 100 0.33 7.88 6.70
C ASP A 100 -0.62 8.92 7.30
N VAL A 101 -1.83 9.02 6.77
CA VAL A 101 -2.87 9.95 7.24
C VAL A 101 -3.40 9.53 8.61
N LEU A 102 -3.63 8.25 8.82
CA LEU A 102 -4.15 7.71 10.09
C LEU A 102 -3.13 7.85 11.22
N GLU A 103 -1.87 7.51 10.95
CA GLU A 103 -0.79 7.51 11.94
C GLU A 103 -0.11 8.87 12.10
N GLY A 104 -0.32 9.80 11.16
CA GLY A 104 0.31 11.12 11.16
C GLY A 104 1.83 11.11 10.95
N LYS A 105 2.39 9.98 10.48
CA LYS A 105 3.82 9.75 10.19
C LYS A 105 3.94 8.89 8.93
N LYS A 106 5.16 8.69 8.41
CA LYS A 106 5.41 7.91 7.19
C LYS A 106 5.60 6.42 7.47
N LEU A 107 4.88 5.55 6.76
CA LEU A 107 4.99 4.08 6.91
C LEU A 107 6.41 3.61 6.60
N PHE A 108 6.95 4.12 5.49
CA PHE A 108 8.30 3.81 5.00
C PHE A 108 9.23 5.02 5.14
N LYS A 109 9.32 5.57 6.36
CA LYS A 109 10.12 6.77 6.67
C LYS A 109 11.61 6.66 6.29
N GLU A 110 12.17 5.45 6.36
CA GLU A 110 13.59 5.17 6.10
C GLU A 110 13.94 5.17 4.60
N VAL A 111 12.95 5.35 3.73
CA VAL A 111 13.13 5.55 2.28
C VAL A 111 12.42 6.82 1.80
N ASP A 112 12.09 7.73 2.73
CA ASP A 112 11.51 9.02 2.42
C ASP A 112 12.57 9.95 1.79
N PRO A 113 12.37 10.46 0.57
CA PRO A 113 13.32 11.37 -0.09
C PRO A 113 13.53 12.68 0.70
N LEU A 114 12.68 13.00 1.68
CA LEU A 114 12.89 14.12 2.59
C LEU A 114 13.83 13.78 3.77
N GLN A 115 14.07 12.50 4.03
CA GLN A 115 14.91 12.00 5.14
C GLN A 115 16.22 11.38 4.66
N VAL A 116 16.22 10.75 3.48
CA VAL A 116 17.39 10.09 2.90
C VAL A 116 17.83 10.79 1.62
N GLN A 117 19.15 10.77 1.35
CA GLN A 117 19.72 11.40 0.15
C GLN A 117 19.43 10.62 -1.13
N GLU A 118 19.41 9.29 -1.04
CA GLU A 118 19.20 8.40 -2.17
C GLU A 118 18.17 7.34 -1.79
N TYR A 119 17.28 7.05 -2.73
CA TYR A 119 16.27 6.03 -2.58
C TYR A 119 16.87 4.63 -2.75
N ASP A 120 16.76 3.81 -1.70
CA ASP A 120 17.22 2.42 -1.67
C ASP A 120 16.04 1.45 -1.83
N GLU A 121 15.90 0.90 -3.03
CA GLU A 121 14.89 -0.11 -3.38
C GLU A 121 15.02 -1.41 -2.58
N LEU A 122 16.24 -1.83 -2.24
CA LEU A 122 16.48 -3.02 -1.43
C LEU A 122 15.99 -2.75 -0.01
N ASN A 123 16.30 -1.59 0.56
CA ASN A 123 15.79 -1.23 1.89
C ASN A 123 14.24 -1.15 1.90
N HIS A 124 13.64 -0.54 0.86
CA HIS A 124 12.18 -0.44 0.77
C HIS A 124 11.51 -1.83 0.71
N LEU A 125 12.02 -2.75 -0.12
CA LEU A 125 11.52 -4.13 -0.16
C LEU A 125 11.72 -4.85 1.18
N GLY A 126 12.80 -4.56 1.91
CA GLY A 126 13.04 -5.10 3.25
C GLY A 126 11.98 -4.69 4.25
N HIS A 127 11.55 -3.43 4.24
CA HIS A 127 10.44 -2.94 5.08
C HIS A 127 9.10 -3.55 4.68
N ILE A 128 8.81 -3.64 3.38
CA ILE A 128 7.59 -4.30 2.89
C ILE A 128 7.54 -5.76 3.35
N ALA A 129 8.64 -6.49 3.19
CA ALA A 129 8.72 -7.90 3.58
C ALA A 129 8.66 -8.09 5.10
N ALA A 130 9.15 -7.13 5.89
CA ALA A 130 9.02 -7.18 7.34
C ALA A 130 7.56 -6.99 7.81
N LEU A 131 6.77 -6.20 7.09
CA LEU A 131 5.35 -5.94 7.41
C LEU A 131 4.42 -7.06 6.93
N LEU A 132 4.60 -7.52 5.70
CA LEU A 132 3.65 -8.43 5.03
C LEU A 132 4.16 -9.87 4.92
N GLY A 133 5.41 -10.13 5.29
CA GLY A 133 6.11 -11.38 5.01
C GLY A 133 6.72 -11.42 3.61
N PRO A 134 7.32 -12.55 3.23
CA PRO A 134 7.98 -12.69 1.93
C PRO A 134 6.98 -12.53 0.77
N PRO A 135 7.40 -11.96 -0.37
CA PRO A 135 6.53 -11.82 -1.52
C PRO A 135 6.10 -13.19 -2.06
N PRO A 136 4.90 -13.29 -2.66
CA PRO A 136 4.47 -14.50 -3.34
C PRO A 136 5.44 -14.93 -4.44
N LYS A 137 5.60 -16.25 -4.64
CA LYS A 137 6.51 -16.80 -5.65
C LYS A 137 6.16 -16.36 -7.06
N GLU A 138 4.86 -16.20 -7.33
CA GLU A 138 4.32 -15.75 -8.60
C GLU A 138 4.80 -14.32 -8.90
N LEU A 139 4.88 -13.45 -7.89
CA LEU A 139 5.38 -12.09 -8.04
C LEU A 139 6.87 -12.08 -8.39
N LEU A 140 7.68 -12.87 -7.66
CA LEU A 140 9.11 -13.02 -7.95
C LEU A 140 9.35 -13.58 -9.35
N SER A 141 8.56 -14.56 -9.79
CA SER A 141 8.71 -15.19 -11.12
C SER A 141 8.43 -14.23 -12.29
N LYS A 142 7.59 -13.21 -12.06
CA LYS A 142 7.27 -12.19 -13.07
C LYS A 142 8.23 -11.01 -13.06
N GLY A 143 8.91 -10.78 -11.93
CA GLY A 143 9.81 -9.65 -11.73
C GLY A 143 11.11 -9.81 -12.51
N THR A 144 11.32 -8.99 -13.53
CA THR A 144 12.56 -9.00 -14.33
C THR A 144 13.78 -8.56 -13.51
N ARG A 145 13.55 -7.84 -12.41
CA ARG A 145 14.57 -7.35 -11.47
C ARG A 145 14.65 -8.19 -10.19
N ALA A 146 13.90 -9.28 -10.07
CA ALA A 146 13.82 -10.07 -8.84
C ALA A 146 15.20 -10.55 -8.36
N GLU A 147 16.09 -10.94 -9.29
CA GLU A 147 17.45 -11.39 -8.98
C GLU A 147 18.34 -10.31 -8.37
N LEU A 148 17.99 -9.03 -8.44
CA LEU A 148 18.73 -7.96 -7.74
C LEU A 148 18.49 -8.05 -6.22
N PHE A 149 17.30 -8.48 -5.81
CA PHE A 149 16.82 -8.37 -4.42
C PHE A 149 16.64 -9.73 -3.73
N TYR A 150 16.44 -10.81 -4.48
CA TYR A 150 16.19 -12.14 -3.97
C TYR A 150 17.16 -13.16 -4.58
N LYS A 151 17.51 -14.18 -3.80
CA LYS A 151 18.27 -15.36 -4.25
C LYS A 151 17.34 -16.33 -5.00
N PRO A 152 17.89 -17.28 -5.77
CA PRO A 152 17.09 -18.28 -6.50
C PRO A 152 16.19 -19.15 -5.62
N ASP A 153 16.53 -19.33 -4.34
CA ASP A 153 15.72 -20.04 -3.35
C ASP A 153 14.58 -19.18 -2.75
N GLY A 154 14.44 -17.93 -3.18
CA GLY A 154 13.46 -16.97 -2.68
C GLY A 154 13.91 -16.21 -1.43
N GLN A 155 15.14 -16.44 -0.93
CA GLN A 155 15.65 -15.71 0.22
C GLN A 155 15.97 -14.26 -0.15
N PHE A 156 15.48 -13.32 0.67
CA PHE A 156 15.79 -11.90 0.50
C PHE A 156 17.28 -11.62 0.72
N LYS A 157 17.90 -10.80 -0.14
CA LYS A 157 19.33 -10.47 -0.08
C LYS A 157 19.65 -9.37 0.94
N GLY A 158 18.69 -8.51 1.24
CA GLY A 158 18.82 -7.44 2.22
C GLY A 158 18.41 -7.89 3.62
N THR A 159 18.29 -6.92 4.53
CA THR A 159 17.74 -7.11 5.87
C THR A 159 16.27 -6.71 5.89
N THR A 160 15.42 -7.56 6.48
CA THR A 160 14.05 -7.20 6.81
C THR A 160 14.06 -6.43 8.13
N ILE A 161 13.83 -5.12 8.08
CA ILE A 161 13.77 -4.26 9.26
C ILE A 161 12.30 -3.96 9.52
N ALA A 162 11.73 -4.59 10.55
CA ALA A 162 10.38 -4.26 10.98
C ALA A 162 10.33 -2.79 11.42
N PRO A 163 9.31 -2.03 11.03
CA PRO A 163 9.09 -0.70 11.59
C PRO A 163 9.06 -0.81 13.13
N SER A 164 9.96 -0.10 13.80
CA SER A 164 10.15 -0.20 15.26
C SER A 164 9.08 0.55 16.06
N ASN A 165 8.17 1.22 15.38
CA ASN A 165 7.17 2.10 15.95
C ASN A 165 5.93 2.16 15.05
N PHE A 166 5.11 1.11 15.07
CA PHE A 166 3.69 1.22 14.74
C PHE A 166 3.01 2.07 15.81
#